data_AF-A0A4R4X7P6-F1
#
_entry.id   AF-A0A4R4X7P6-F1
#
_cell.length_a   1.000
_cell.length_b   1.000
_cell.length_c   1.000
_cell.angle_alpha   90.00
_cell.angle_beta   90.00
_cell.angle_gamma   90.00
#
_symmetry.space_group_name_H-M   'P 1'
#
loop_
_entity.id
_entity.type
_entity.pdbx_description
1 polymer ?
#
loop_
_entity_poly.entity_id
_entity_poly.type
_entity_poly.pdbx_seq_one_letter_code
_entity_poly.pdbx_strand_id
1 'polypeptide(L)'
;MEEFRIRAGSFPRFVAPFAAPLVLFFVVILLLGAIFTGSTLLGIAIGALGTGALFAVLAAKHRRVSSGTVVRFTAEGVELTDSLGFRVHLRWPDITRIDVVDTQLANPRSVGRPGGVRVRAPALRSVGLIGWGERMVPPQIPGWMRDRLSRVPVDPATGRPEVTIPLGEFDALWQRGRMGDWVRHHRPDLMGR
;
A
#
# COMPACT_ATOMS: atom_id res chain seq x y z
N MET A 1 10.82 5.50 22.80
CA MET A 1 10.03 5.67 21.56
C MET A 1 10.99 5.65 20.40
N GLU A 2 10.64 4.96 19.31
CA GLU A 2 11.45 4.91 18.09
C GLU A 2 10.57 5.10 16.84
N GLU A 3 11.03 5.90 15.88
CA GLU A 3 10.32 6.17 14.63
C GLU A 3 10.97 5.47 13.45
N PHE A 4 10.14 4.90 12.56
CA PHE A 4 10.55 4.25 11.32
C PHE A 4 9.80 4.88 10.15
N ARG A 5 10.53 5.10 9.05
CA ARG A 5 10.01 5.65 7.80
C ARG A 5 10.26 4.71 6.64
N ILE A 6 9.47 4.84 5.59
CA ILE A 6 9.64 4.06 4.38
C ILE A 6 11.03 4.32 3.78
N ARG A 7 11.82 3.26 3.59
CA ARG A 7 13.17 3.38 3.03
C ARG A 7 13.17 3.92 1.60
N ALA A 8 14.20 4.70 1.28
CA ALA A 8 14.56 5.04 -0.08
C ALA A 8 14.83 3.75 -0.88
N GLY A 9 14.36 3.68 -2.13
CA GLY A 9 14.51 2.49 -2.99
C GLY A 9 13.33 1.50 -2.96
N SER A 10 12.26 1.77 -2.20
CA SER A 10 11.00 0.98 -2.23
C SER A 10 10.16 1.21 -3.50
N PHE A 11 10.56 2.14 -4.37
CA PHE A 11 9.80 2.55 -5.55
C PHE A 11 9.53 1.43 -6.57
N PRO A 12 10.48 0.54 -6.93
CA PRO A 12 10.19 -0.56 -7.86
C PRO A 12 9.08 -1.49 -7.35
N ARG A 13 9.05 -1.77 -6.04
CA ARG A 13 7.98 -2.56 -5.42
C ARG A 13 6.63 -1.86 -5.49
N PHE A 14 6.61 -0.53 -5.33
CA PHE A 14 5.40 0.29 -5.45
C PHE A 14 4.86 0.35 -6.88
N VAL A 15 5.73 0.41 -7.89
CA VAL A 15 5.34 0.51 -9.31
C VAL A 15 5.01 -0.85 -9.92
N ALA A 16 5.59 -1.95 -9.42
CA ALA A 16 5.38 -3.29 -9.99
C ALA A 16 3.89 -3.66 -10.23
N PRO A 17 2.94 -3.40 -9.30
CA PRO A 17 1.50 -3.59 -9.54
C PRO A 17 0.91 -2.84 -10.75
N PHE A 18 1.56 -1.76 -11.19
CA PHE A 18 1.12 -0.89 -12.28
C PHE A 18 1.80 -1.20 -13.61
N ALA A 19 2.78 -2.10 -13.66
CA ALA A 19 3.52 -2.40 -14.88
C ALA A 19 2.61 -2.84 -16.05
N ALA A 20 1.74 -3.84 -15.83
CA ALA A 20 0.80 -4.29 -16.86
C ALA A 20 -0.19 -3.20 -17.32
N PRO A 21 -0.84 -2.44 -16.41
CA PRO A 21 -1.62 -1.25 -16.79
C PRO A 21 -0.84 -0.22 -17.62
N LEU A 22 0.40 0.09 -17.25
CA LEU A 22 1.24 1.06 -17.95
C LEU A 22 1.62 0.58 -19.36
N VAL A 23 1.94 -0.71 -19.51
CA VAL A 23 2.22 -1.32 -20.82
C VAL A 23 0.97 -1.28 -21.70
N LEU A 24 -0.19 -1.67 -21.18
CA LEU A 24 -1.44 -1.60 -21.93
C LEU A 24 -1.76 -0.17 -22.37
N PHE A 25 -1.59 0.80 -21.46
CA PHE A 25 -1.78 2.21 -21.76
C PHE A 25 -0.84 2.69 -22.86
N PHE A 26 0.45 2.33 -22.78
CA PHE A 26 1.44 2.64 -23.82
C PHE A 26 1.00 2.12 -25.18
N VAL A 27 0.58 0.85 -25.26
CA VAL A 27 0.13 0.22 -26.52
C VAL A 27 -1.09 0.95 -27.08
N VAL A 28 -2.08 1.26 -26.24
CA VAL A 28 -3.30 1.95 -26.69
C VAL A 28 -2.97 3.34 -27.24
N ILE A 29 -2.17 4.14 -26.52
CA ILE A 29 -1.82 5.50 -26.95
C ILE A 29 -0.92 5.48 -28.18
N LEU A 30 0.00 4.52 -28.27
CA LEU A 30 0.82 4.31 -29.47
C LEU A 30 -0.06 4.05 -30.70
N LEU A 31 -1.00 3.11 -30.60
CA LEU A 31 -1.88 2.77 -31.72
C LEU A 31 -2.76 3.95 -32.14
N LEU A 32 -3.34 4.66 -31.17
CA LEU A 32 -4.12 5.87 -31.47
C LEU A 32 -3.25 6.93 -32.13
N GLY A 33 -2.07 7.21 -31.58
CA GLY A 33 -1.13 8.17 -32.15
C GLY A 33 -0.71 7.81 -33.57
N ALA A 34 -0.41 6.54 -33.84
CA ALA A 34 -0.06 6.06 -35.17
C ALA A 34 -1.21 6.22 -36.17
N ILE A 35 -2.45 5.92 -35.76
CA ILE A 35 -3.65 6.07 -36.60
C ILE A 35 -3.89 7.55 -36.93
N PHE A 36 -3.87 8.43 -35.93
CA PHE A 36 -4.19 9.86 -36.14
C PHE A 36 -3.11 10.62 -36.90
N THR A 37 -1.85 10.19 -36.80
CA THR A 37 -0.72 10.87 -37.47
C THR A 37 -0.27 10.20 -38.76
N GLY A 38 -0.76 8.98 -39.04
CA GLY A 38 -0.27 8.15 -40.13
C GLY A 38 1.19 7.69 -39.97
N SER A 39 1.80 7.84 -38.79
CA SER A 39 3.21 7.56 -38.54
C SER A 39 3.43 6.77 -37.26
N THR A 40 4.02 5.57 -37.40
CA THR A 40 4.38 4.72 -36.26
C THR A 40 5.39 5.41 -35.32
N LEU A 41 6.34 6.16 -35.88
CA LEU A 41 7.34 6.88 -35.07
C LEU A 41 6.70 7.96 -34.20
N LEU A 42 5.74 8.72 -34.75
CA LEU A 42 4.99 9.70 -33.97
C LEU A 42 4.08 9.01 -32.93
N GLY A 43 3.45 7.88 -33.28
CA GLY A 43 2.72 7.06 -32.33
C GLY A 43 3.58 6.61 -31.13
N ILE A 44 4.79 6.12 -31.38
CA ILE A 44 5.75 5.74 -30.33
C ILE A 44 6.08 6.94 -29.43
N ALA A 45 6.39 8.10 -30.02
CA ALA A 45 6.71 9.31 -29.26
C ALA A 45 5.55 9.75 -28.36
N ILE A 46 4.33 9.77 -28.88
CA ILE A 46 3.11 10.11 -28.12
C ILE A 46 2.86 9.08 -27.00
N GLY A 47 3.01 7.78 -27.31
CA GLY A 47 2.89 6.70 -26.32
C GLY A 47 3.90 6.82 -25.19
N ALA A 48 5.16 7.11 -25.52
CA ALA A 48 6.23 7.29 -24.55
C ALA A 48 5.98 8.51 -23.66
N LEU A 49 5.56 9.65 -24.24
CA LEU A 49 5.22 10.86 -23.49
C LEU A 49 4.05 10.64 -22.52
N GLY A 50 2.97 10.02 -23.01
CA GLY A 50 1.80 9.72 -22.16
C GLY A 50 2.15 8.77 -21.02
N THR A 51 2.91 7.71 -21.30
CA THR A 51 3.31 6.73 -20.29
C THR A 51 4.29 7.33 -19.29
N GLY A 52 5.23 8.16 -19.77
CA GLY A 52 6.15 8.93 -18.93
C GLY A 52 5.42 9.87 -17.98
N ALA A 53 4.36 10.54 -18.43
CA ALA A 53 3.54 11.39 -17.58
C ALA A 53 2.84 10.59 -16.46
N LEU A 54 2.24 9.44 -16.78
CA LEU A 54 1.64 8.56 -15.75
C LEU A 54 2.68 8.02 -14.77
N PHE A 55 3.86 7.66 -15.27
CA PHE A 55 4.97 7.22 -14.43
C PHE A 55 5.42 8.33 -13.47
N ALA A 56 5.51 9.58 -13.94
CA ALA A 56 5.82 10.74 -13.10
C ALA A 56 4.75 10.96 -12.02
N VAL A 57 3.46 10.77 -12.34
CA VAL A 57 2.37 10.83 -11.34
C VAL A 57 2.54 9.74 -10.27
N LEU A 58 2.89 8.51 -10.66
CA LEU A 58 3.17 7.42 -9.70
C LEU A 58 4.39 7.72 -8.83
N ALA A 59 5.45 8.30 -9.41
CA ALA A 59 6.64 8.74 -8.68
C ALA A 59 6.33 9.84 -7.67
N ALA A 60 5.54 10.84 -8.06
CA ALA A 60 5.09 11.90 -7.17
C ALA A 60 4.22 11.34 -6.03
N LYS A 61 3.31 10.40 -6.35
CA LYS A 61 2.48 9.72 -5.36
C LYS A 61 3.33 8.92 -4.37
N HIS A 62 4.30 8.14 -4.85
CA HIS A 62 5.20 7.37 -4.00
C HIS A 62 5.99 8.28 -3.08
N ARG A 63 6.57 9.37 -3.60
CA ARG A 63 7.31 10.36 -2.79
C ARG A 63 6.47 10.92 -1.64
N ARG A 64 5.22 11.29 -1.92
CA ARG A 64 4.27 11.80 -0.91
C ARG A 64 3.97 10.76 0.17
N VAL A 65 3.73 9.50 -0.24
CA VAL A 65 3.46 8.41 0.70
C VAL A 65 4.70 8.09 1.53
N SER A 66 5.88 8.01 0.91
CA SER A 66 7.13 7.68 1.60
C SER A 66 7.56 8.75 2.59
N SER A 67 7.32 10.04 2.29
CA SER A 67 7.71 11.12 3.18
C SER A 67 6.76 11.31 4.35
N GLY A 68 5.47 11.05 4.15
CA GLY A 68 4.42 11.29 5.15
C GLY A 68 3.99 10.07 5.96
N THR A 69 4.44 8.86 5.60
CA THR A 69 4.07 7.63 6.34
C THR A 69 5.14 7.27 7.36
N VAL A 70 4.75 7.21 8.63
CA VAL A 70 5.63 6.97 9.77
C VAL A 70 5.01 5.89 10.65
N VAL A 71 5.85 4.95 11.10
CA VAL A 71 5.50 4.03 12.17
C VAL A 71 6.30 4.36 13.41
N ARG A 72 5.64 4.41 14.57
CA ARG A 72 6.26 4.65 15.87
C ARG A 72 6.09 3.44 16.77
N PHE A 73 7.17 3.05 17.40
CA PHE A 73 7.17 2.03 18.45
C PHE A 73 7.33 2.73 19.80
N THR A 74 6.39 2.46 20.70
CA THR A 74 6.37 2.98 22.07
C THR A 74 6.33 1.82 23.06
N ALA A 75 6.45 2.13 24.35
CA ALA A 75 6.28 1.10 25.38
C ALA A 75 4.85 0.54 25.44
N GLU A 76 3.85 1.27 24.92
CA GLU A 76 2.45 0.87 24.92
C GLU A 76 2.07 0.04 23.69
N GLY A 77 2.68 0.33 22.54
CA GLY A 77 2.34 -0.35 21.29
C GLY A 77 3.03 0.22 20.06
N VAL A 78 2.38 0.01 18.92
CA VAL A 78 2.82 0.45 17.61
C VAL A 78 1.76 1.36 17.00
N GLU A 79 2.22 2.51 16.52
CA GLU A 79 1.39 3.50 15.86
C GLU A 79 1.80 3.64 14.40
N LEU A 80 0.84 3.73 13.50
CA LEU A 80 1.06 4.10 12.11
C LEU A 80 0.31 5.38 11.81
N THR A 81 0.98 6.35 11.22
CA THR A 81 0.35 7.54 10.64
C THR A 81 0.75 7.65 9.18
N ASP A 82 -0.21 7.84 8.29
CA ASP A 82 0.05 8.02 6.86
C ASP A 82 0.01 9.50 6.43
N SER A 83 0.41 9.74 5.18
CA SER A 83 0.41 11.08 4.55
C SER A 83 -0.99 11.67 4.29
N LEU A 84 -2.06 10.91 4.51
CA LEU A 84 -3.45 11.28 4.26
C LEU A 84 -4.26 11.47 5.56
N GLY A 85 -3.63 11.29 6.72
CA GLY A 85 -4.26 11.45 8.04
C GLY A 85 -4.89 10.18 8.59
N PHE A 86 -4.67 9.02 7.97
CA PHE A 86 -5.02 7.74 8.56
C PHE A 86 -4.09 7.45 9.72
N ARG A 87 -4.67 7.05 10.86
CA ARG A 87 -3.90 6.64 12.04
C ARG A 87 -4.38 5.30 12.54
N VAL A 88 -3.43 4.44 12.88
CA VAL A 88 -3.68 3.14 13.51
C VAL A 88 -2.85 3.09 14.78
N HIS A 89 -3.46 2.64 15.87
CA HIS A 89 -2.77 2.37 17.12
C HIS A 89 -3.08 0.93 17.54
N LEU A 90 -2.02 0.15 17.75
CA LEU A 90 -2.08 -1.26 18.12
C LEU A 90 -1.25 -1.48 19.38
N ARG A 91 -1.89 -1.74 20.51
CA ARG A 91 -1.18 -1.98 21.77
C ARG A 91 -0.52 -3.34 21.75
N TRP A 92 0.59 -3.48 22.48
CA TRP A 92 1.35 -4.73 22.54
C TRP A 92 0.50 -5.95 22.92
N PRO A 93 -0.39 -5.92 23.93
CA PRO A 93 -1.23 -7.07 24.28
C PRO A 93 -2.26 -7.41 23.20
N ASP A 94 -2.67 -6.42 22.41
CA ASP A 94 -3.77 -6.56 21.44
C ASP A 94 -3.29 -7.07 20.06
N ILE A 95 -1.98 -7.24 19.87
CA ILE A 95 -1.41 -7.86 18.67
C ILE A 95 -1.75 -9.36 18.68
N THR A 96 -2.43 -9.86 17.66
CA THR A 96 -2.83 -11.28 17.62
C THR A 96 -1.84 -12.13 16.83
N ARG A 97 -1.25 -11.59 15.77
CA ARG A 97 -0.31 -12.33 14.91
C ARG A 97 0.58 -11.43 14.07
N ILE A 98 1.67 -12.02 13.57
CA ILE A 98 2.45 -11.50 12.45
C ILE A 98 2.04 -12.28 11.21
N ASP A 99 1.58 -11.58 10.16
CA ASP A 99 1.13 -12.22 8.92
C ASP A 99 1.23 -11.25 7.74
N VAL A 100 0.89 -11.72 6.55
CA VAL A 100 0.82 -10.93 5.32
C VAL A 100 -0.36 -9.96 5.39
N VAL A 101 -0.04 -8.68 5.29
CA VAL A 101 -0.97 -7.55 5.21
C VAL A 101 -1.10 -7.09 3.76
N ASP A 102 -2.35 -6.94 3.31
CA ASP A 102 -2.69 -6.48 1.95
C ASP A 102 -3.03 -4.97 1.94
N THR A 103 -2.08 -4.17 1.47
CA THR A 103 -2.21 -2.73 1.29
C THR A 103 -2.74 -2.41 -0.10
N GLN A 104 -3.90 -1.75 -0.15
CA GLN A 104 -4.59 -1.44 -1.40
C GLN A 104 -4.33 0.02 -1.80
N LEU A 105 -3.44 0.24 -2.77
CA LEU A 105 -3.01 1.58 -3.22
C LEU A 105 -4.02 2.33 -4.11
N ALA A 106 -4.95 1.60 -4.70
CA ALA A 106 -5.91 2.10 -5.68
C ALA A 106 -7.20 1.26 -5.63
N ASN A 107 -8.27 1.80 -6.20
CA ASN A 107 -9.55 1.13 -6.29
C ASN A 107 -9.38 -0.30 -6.88
N PRO A 108 -9.85 -1.35 -6.20
CA PRO A 108 -9.67 -2.74 -6.64
C PRO A 108 -10.52 -3.12 -7.86
N ARG A 109 -11.32 -2.21 -8.42
CA ARG A 109 -12.11 -2.46 -9.64
C ARG A 109 -11.19 -2.83 -10.82
N SER A 110 -11.59 -3.84 -11.56
CA SER A 110 -10.95 -4.21 -12.83
C SER A 110 -11.37 -3.23 -13.94
N VAL A 111 -10.42 -2.83 -14.78
CA VAL A 111 -10.66 -2.06 -16.00
C VAL A 111 -10.62 -3.01 -17.20
N GLY A 112 -11.61 -2.92 -18.08
CA GLY A 112 -11.76 -3.78 -19.27
C GLY A 112 -13.22 -4.15 -19.53
N ARG A 113 -13.48 -4.92 -20.59
CA ARG A 113 -14.84 -5.42 -20.93
C ARG A 113 -15.07 -6.84 -20.39
N PRO A 114 -16.30 -7.19 -19.97
CA PRO A 114 -16.67 -8.58 -19.78
C PRO A 114 -16.41 -9.40 -21.05
N GLY A 115 -15.68 -10.52 -20.96
CA GLY A 115 -15.28 -11.33 -22.12
C GLY A 115 -13.95 -10.94 -22.79
N GLY A 116 -13.32 -9.85 -22.36
CA GLY A 116 -11.98 -9.42 -22.84
C GLY A 116 -10.93 -9.37 -21.73
N VAL A 117 -9.74 -8.85 -22.07
CA VAL A 117 -8.64 -8.65 -21.11
C VAL A 117 -9.09 -7.66 -20.02
N ARG A 118 -9.01 -8.10 -18.76
CA ARG A 118 -9.27 -7.27 -17.58
C ARG A 118 -7.97 -7.05 -16.83
N VAL A 119 -7.68 -5.79 -16.53
CA VAL A 119 -6.48 -5.42 -15.78
C VAL A 119 -6.90 -4.79 -14.45
N ARG A 120 -6.23 -5.20 -13.38
CA ARG A 120 -6.40 -4.65 -12.02
C ARG A 120 -5.02 -4.47 -11.40
N ALA A 121 -4.82 -3.37 -10.68
CA ALA A 121 -3.65 -3.23 -9.81
C ALA A 121 -3.82 -4.17 -8.59
N PRO A 122 -2.93 -5.17 -8.39
CA PRO A 122 -2.97 -6.02 -7.21
C PRO A 122 -2.69 -5.21 -5.94
N ALA A 123 -3.10 -5.76 -4.79
CA ALA A 123 -2.68 -5.22 -3.49
C ALA A 123 -1.17 -5.44 -3.29
N LEU A 124 -0.53 -4.51 -2.59
CA LEU A 124 0.82 -4.72 -2.08
C LEU A 124 0.72 -5.65 -0.87
N ARG A 125 1.46 -6.76 -0.93
CA ARG A 125 1.53 -7.73 0.17
C ARG A 125 2.83 -7.54 0.92
N SER A 126 2.77 -7.41 2.24
CA SER A 126 3.97 -7.34 3.08
C SER A 126 3.70 -7.92 4.46
N VAL A 127 4.72 -8.47 5.11
CA VAL A 127 4.56 -9.01 6.47
C VAL A 127 4.44 -7.86 7.46
N GLY A 128 3.45 -7.90 8.33
CA GLY A 128 3.15 -6.85 9.28
C GLY A 128 2.50 -7.37 10.55
N LEU A 129 2.06 -6.44 11.39
CA LEU A 129 1.36 -6.73 12.64
C LEU A 129 -0.15 -6.70 12.38
N ILE A 130 -0.87 -7.67 12.95
CA ILE A 130 -2.32 -7.73 12.93
C ILE A 130 -2.83 -7.88 14.35
N GLY A 131 -3.90 -7.17 14.68
CA GLY A 131 -4.54 -7.28 15.98
C GLY A 131 -5.76 -6.38 16.12
N TRP A 132 -6.27 -6.28 17.34
CA TRP A 132 -7.46 -5.48 17.66
C TRP A 132 -7.02 -4.09 18.12
N GLY A 133 -7.41 -3.04 17.40
CA GLY A 133 -6.82 -1.74 17.69
C GLY A 133 -7.71 -0.58 17.31
N GLU A 134 -7.15 0.61 17.48
CA GLU A 134 -7.83 1.85 17.17
C GLU A 134 -7.47 2.28 15.76
N ARG A 135 -8.47 2.81 15.04
CA ARG A 135 -8.30 3.34 13.69
C ARG A 135 -9.01 4.68 13.58
N MET A 136 -8.23 5.72 13.31
CA MET A 136 -8.73 7.03 12.94
C MET A 136 -8.64 7.18 11.42
N VAL A 137 -9.78 7.49 10.82
CA VAL A 137 -9.93 7.63 9.37
C VAL A 137 -10.10 9.12 9.07
N PRO A 138 -9.42 9.67 8.04
CA PRO A 138 -9.62 11.07 7.68
C PRO A 138 -11.06 11.33 7.22
N PRO A 139 -11.58 12.58 7.33
CA PRO A 139 -12.98 12.88 7.04
C PRO A 139 -13.40 12.53 5.61
N GLN A 140 -12.46 12.64 4.66
CA GLN A 140 -12.69 12.37 3.26
C GLN A 140 -11.92 11.12 2.83
N ILE A 141 -12.62 9.99 2.81
CA ILE A 141 -12.14 8.76 2.18
C ILE A 141 -13.02 8.36 0.99
N PRO A 142 -12.44 7.74 -0.06
CA PRO A 142 -13.21 7.21 -1.17
C PRO A 142 -14.26 6.19 -0.70
N GLY A 143 -15.43 6.16 -1.36
CA GLY A 143 -16.53 5.25 -1.00
C GLY A 143 -16.12 3.78 -0.93
N TRP A 144 -15.32 3.31 -1.89
CA TRP A 144 -14.82 1.92 -1.89
C TRP A 144 -13.96 1.58 -0.66
N MET A 145 -13.24 2.58 -0.10
CA MET A 145 -12.45 2.39 1.11
C MET A 145 -13.39 2.31 2.32
N ARG A 146 -14.42 3.15 2.36
CA ARG A 146 -15.44 3.12 3.41
C ARG A 146 -16.14 1.75 3.47
N ASP A 147 -16.55 1.24 2.32
CA ASP A 147 -17.18 -0.08 2.17
C ASP A 147 -16.25 -1.22 2.58
N ARG A 148 -14.94 -1.07 2.37
CA ARG A 148 -13.95 -2.05 2.83
C ARG A 148 -13.80 -2.01 4.34
N LEU A 149 -13.66 -0.82 4.91
CA LEU A 149 -13.44 -0.63 6.35
C LEU A 149 -14.65 -1.07 7.19
N SER A 150 -15.88 -0.98 6.66
CA SER A 150 -17.10 -1.44 7.32
C SER A 150 -17.25 -2.97 7.36
N ARG A 151 -16.48 -3.70 6.54
CA ARG A 151 -16.47 -5.18 6.49
C ARG A 151 -15.32 -5.79 7.29
N VAL A 152 -14.48 -4.97 7.90
CA VAL A 152 -13.36 -5.43 8.71
C VAL A 152 -13.91 -6.12 9.96
N PRO A 153 -13.35 -7.27 10.38
CA PRO A 153 -13.76 -7.94 11.61
C PRO A 153 -13.71 -7.01 12.81
N VAL A 154 -14.57 -7.27 13.79
CA VAL A 154 -14.62 -6.54 15.06
C VAL A 154 -14.50 -7.57 16.18
N ASP A 155 -13.67 -7.27 17.17
CA ASP A 155 -13.53 -8.09 18.37
C ASP A 155 -14.87 -8.12 19.13
N PRO A 156 -15.50 -9.28 19.34
CA PRO A 156 -16.76 -9.36 20.07
C PRO A 156 -16.63 -8.93 21.54
N ALA A 157 -15.43 -9.00 22.14
CA ALA A 157 -15.22 -8.62 23.53
C ALA A 157 -15.06 -7.10 23.72
N THR A 158 -14.27 -6.45 22.86
CA THR A 158 -13.92 -5.03 23.03
C THR A 158 -14.61 -4.09 22.05
N GLY A 159 -15.24 -4.61 20.98
CA GLY A 159 -15.79 -3.81 19.89
C GLY A 159 -14.74 -3.15 19.01
N ARG A 160 -13.45 -3.45 19.19
CA ARG A 160 -12.35 -2.87 18.41
C ARG A 160 -12.23 -3.54 17.04
N PRO A 161 -12.01 -2.79 15.96
CA PRO A 161 -11.79 -3.38 14.64
C PRO A 161 -10.44 -4.10 14.56
N GLU A 162 -10.34 -5.08 13.67
CA GLU A 162 -9.04 -5.63 13.27
C GLU A 162 -8.27 -4.54 12.51
N VAL A 163 -7.05 -4.25 12.94
CA VAL A 163 -6.17 -3.28 12.29
C VAL A 163 -4.85 -3.95 11.93
N THR A 164 -4.22 -3.41 10.90
CA THR A 164 -3.00 -3.98 10.33
C THR A 164 -1.95 -2.90 10.15
N ILE A 165 -0.71 -3.17 10.53
CA ILE A 165 0.44 -2.28 10.31
C ILE A 165 1.46 -3.01 9.42
N PRO A 166 1.56 -2.66 8.11
CA PRO A 166 2.41 -3.35 7.14
C PRO A 166 3.90 -2.98 7.31
N LEU A 167 4.56 -3.52 8.33
CA LEU A 167 5.97 -3.21 8.64
C LEU A 167 6.93 -3.53 7.48
N GLY A 168 6.60 -4.53 6.65
CA GLY A 168 7.35 -4.88 5.45
C GLY A 168 7.40 -3.80 4.36
N GLU A 169 6.55 -2.78 4.43
CA GLU A 169 6.64 -1.59 3.56
C GLU A 169 7.74 -0.62 4.01
N PHE A 170 8.11 -0.65 5.29
CA PHE A 170 9.18 0.16 5.87
C PHE A 170 10.53 -0.53 5.67
N ASP A 171 10.57 -1.83 5.98
CA ASP A 171 11.72 -2.70 5.78
C ASP A 171 11.26 -4.13 5.48
N ALA A 172 11.59 -4.66 4.30
CA ALA A 172 11.24 -6.02 3.93
C ALA A 172 11.84 -7.09 4.87
N LEU A 173 12.91 -6.77 5.58
CA LEU A 173 13.58 -7.64 6.56
C LEU A 173 13.39 -7.14 8.00
N TRP A 174 12.32 -6.37 8.28
CA TRP A 174 12.11 -5.70 9.57
C TRP A 174 12.24 -6.63 10.77
N GLN A 175 11.83 -7.90 10.64
CA GLN A 175 11.90 -8.92 11.70
C GLN A 175 13.32 -9.16 12.22
N ARG A 176 14.33 -8.95 11.36
CA ARG A 176 15.76 -9.11 11.69
C ARG A 176 16.43 -7.81 12.15
N GLY A 177 15.72 -6.68 12.07
CA GLY A 177 16.24 -5.36 12.45
C GLY A 177 15.60 -4.81 13.73
N ARG A 178 15.77 -3.51 13.93
CA ARG A 178 15.30 -2.80 15.13
C ARG A 178 13.81 -2.92 15.38
N MET A 179 12.98 -2.90 14.34
CA MET A 179 11.53 -3.15 14.49
C MET A 179 11.27 -4.55 15.04
N GLY A 180 11.99 -5.56 14.57
CA GLY A 180 11.93 -6.92 15.08
C GLY A 180 12.44 -7.05 16.51
N ASP A 181 13.43 -6.27 16.92
CA ASP A 181 13.91 -6.21 18.31
C ASP A 181 12.79 -5.72 19.25
N TRP A 182 12.07 -4.66 18.87
CA TRP A 182 10.91 -4.18 19.64
C TRP A 182 9.84 -5.25 19.79
N VAL A 183 9.47 -5.93 18.68
CA VAL A 183 8.46 -6.99 18.73
C VAL A 183 8.95 -8.17 19.57
N ARG A 184 10.22 -8.58 19.47
CA ARG A 184 10.79 -9.64 20.33
C ARG A 184 10.79 -9.25 21.81
N HIS A 185 10.99 -7.97 22.12
CA HIS A 185 10.99 -7.49 23.51
C HIS A 185 9.59 -7.53 24.13
N HIS A 186 8.58 -7.00 23.42
CA HIS A 186 7.23 -6.87 23.97
C HIS A 186 6.30 -8.06 23.70
N ARG A 187 6.51 -8.77 22.59
CA ARG A 187 5.72 -9.91 22.12
C ARG A 187 6.62 -11.04 21.57
N PRO A 188 7.50 -11.60 22.41
CA PRO A 188 8.39 -12.70 22.01
C PRO A 188 7.61 -13.91 21.50
N ASP A 189 6.40 -14.14 22.01
CA ASP A 189 5.48 -15.20 21.60
C ASP A 189 5.12 -15.17 20.12
N LEU A 190 5.17 -13.99 19.48
CA LEU A 190 4.83 -13.83 18.06
C LEU A 190 5.99 -14.15 17.12
N MET A 191 7.23 -14.15 17.59
CA MET A 191 8.45 -14.24 16.76
C MET A 191 9.03 -15.66 16.67
N GLY A 192 8.41 -16.63 17.36
CA GLY A 192 8.87 -18.03 17.45
C GLY A 192 8.00 -19.05 16.71
N ARG A 193 7.17 -18.62 15.76
CA ARG A 193 6.34 -19.49 14.91
C ARG A 193 6.77 -19.42 13.45
#